data_AF-A0A8S3ABY9-F1
#
_entry.id   AF-A0A8S3ABY9-F1
#
_cell.length_a   1.000
_cell.length_b   1.000
_cell.length_c   1.000
_cell.angle_alpha   90.00
_cell.angle_beta   90.00
_cell.angle_gamma   90.00
#
_symmetry.space_group_name_H-M   'P 1'
#
loop_
_entity.id
_entity.type
_entity.pdbx_description
1 polymer ?
#
loop_
_entity_poly.entity_id
_entity_poly.type
_entity_poly.pdbx_seq_one_letter_code
_entity_poly.pdbx_strand_id
1 'polypeptide(L)' 'GFSEPLIIDAPVKAKWPFKPPDAPGTPECIGHTSDSITLQWTRPQNDGGNPVKGFIVEKKEKGTDRWIP' A
#
# COMPACT_ATOMS: atom_id res chain seq x y z
N GLY A 1 22.81 22.98 34.69
CA GLY A 1 23.72 22.85 33.55
C GLY A 1 22.94 23.18 32.30
N PHE A 2 23.42 24.14 31.52
CA PHE A 2 22.80 24.51 30.25
C PHE A 2 23.63 23.87 29.14
N SER A 3 23.04 22.97 28.35
CA SER A 3 23.71 22.35 27.21
C SER A 3 23.82 23.35 26.05
N GLU A 4 24.85 23.19 25.21
CA GLU A 4 25.04 24.00 24.02
C GLU A 4 23.89 23.81 23.02
N PRO A 5 23.44 24.89 22.33
CA PRO A 5 22.40 24.79 21.33
C PRO A 5 22.93 24.06 20.09
N LEU A 6 22.22 23.01 19.66
CA LEU A 6 22.51 22.31 18.41
C LEU A 6 22.07 23.22 17.25
N ILE A 7 23.01 23.96 16.65
CA ILE A 7 22.76 24.66 15.39
C ILE A 7 22.84 23.61 14.29
N ILE A 8 21.67 23.21 13.77
CA ILE A 8 21.57 22.30 12.63
C ILE A 8 21.77 23.10 11.33
N ASP A 9 22.93 22.96 10.69
CA ASP A 9 23.26 23.65 9.42
C ASP A 9 22.44 23.17 8.21
N ALA A 10 21.65 22.09 8.38
CA ALA A 10 20.81 21.54 7.33
C ALA A 10 19.33 21.50 7.78
N PRO A 11 18.39 21.90 6.91
CA PRO A 11 16.97 21.80 7.22
C PRO A 11 16.58 20.33 7.40
N VAL A 12 16.12 19.98 8.61
CA VAL A 12 15.52 18.68 8.87
C VAL A 12 14.17 18.64 8.16
N LYS A 13 14.10 17.99 6.99
CA LYS A 13 12.81 17.67 6.37
C LYS A 13 12.10 16.69 7.28
N ALA A 14 11.00 17.12 7.89
CA ALA A 14 10.08 16.22 8.56
C ALA A 14 9.63 15.16 7.55
N LYS A 15 10.15 13.94 7.70
CA LYS A 15 9.71 12.78 6.95
C LYS A 15 8.80 11.98 7.87
N TRP A 16 7.74 11.41 7.31
CA TRP A 16 6.93 10.46 8.04
C TRP A 16 7.80 9.28 8.49
N PRO A 17 7.59 8.75 9.72
CA PRO A 17 8.33 7.60 10.22
C PRO A 17 8.01 6.32 9.43
N PHE A 18 6.96 6.35 8.60
CA PHE A 18 6.53 5.28 7.72
C PHE A 18 6.43 5.76 6.26
N LYS A 19 6.51 4.82 5.34
CA LYS A 19 6.27 4.97 3.90
C LYS A 19 4.98 4.22 3.53
N PRO A 20 4.37 4.49 2.36
CA PRO A 20 3.36 3.59 1.82
C PRO A 20 3.94 2.16 1.71
N PRO A 21 3.12 1.12 1.95
CA PRO A 21 3.49 -0.25 1.62
C PRO A 21 3.84 -0.38 0.14
N ASP A 22 4.67 -1.36 -0.20
CA ASP A 22 4.88 -1.75 -1.59
C ASP A 22 3.57 -2.29 -2.20
N ALA A 23 3.53 -2.40 -3.52
CA ALA A 23 2.39 -3.02 -4.18
C ALA A 23 2.27 -4.50 -3.75
N PRO A 24 1.05 -5.02 -3.52
CA PRO A 24 0.85 -6.45 -3.42
C PRO A 24 1.22 -7.14 -4.75
N GLY A 25 1.37 -8.46 -4.71
CA GLY A 25 1.51 -9.24 -5.94
C GLY A 25 0.30 -9.10 -6.86
N THR A 26 0.50 -9.45 -8.12
CA THR A 26 -0.59 -9.51 -9.11
C THR A 26 -1.68 -10.48 -8.62
N PRO A 27 -2.96 -10.08 -8.61
CA PRO A 27 -4.05 -10.97 -8.25
C PRO A 27 -4.27 -12.03 -9.34
N GLU A 28 -4.33 -13.28 -8.91
CA GLU A 28 -4.57 -14.45 -9.75
C GLU A 28 -5.97 -15.02 -9.47
N CYS A 29 -6.68 -15.40 -10.54
CA CYS A 29 -7.98 -16.08 -10.44
C CYS A 29 -7.76 -17.57 -10.18
N ILE A 30 -8.14 -18.01 -8.98
CA ILE A 30 -8.02 -19.43 -8.57
C ILE A 30 -9.35 -20.19 -8.67
N GLY A 31 -10.45 -19.48 -8.93
CA GLY A 31 -11.77 -20.08 -9.09
C GLY A 31 -12.80 -19.05 -9.54
N HIS A 32 -13.83 -19.51 -10.24
CA HIS A 32 -14.94 -18.67 -10.70
C HIS A 32 -16.25 -19.46 -10.76
N THR A 33 -17.35 -18.76 -10.50
CA THR A 33 -18.72 -19.18 -10.77
C THR A 33 -19.34 -18.23 -11.79
N SER A 34 -20.64 -18.37 -12.08
CA SER A 34 -21.37 -17.42 -12.92
C SER A 34 -21.47 -16.01 -12.34
N ASP A 35 -21.35 -15.89 -11.01
CA ASP A 35 -21.63 -14.67 -10.25
C ASP A 35 -20.50 -14.25 -9.29
N SER A 36 -19.46 -15.06 -9.12
CA SER A 36 -18.35 -14.78 -8.20
C SER A 36 -17.00 -15.22 -8.75
N ILE A 37 -15.93 -14.59 -8.26
CA ILE A 37 -14.53 -14.93 -8.57
C ILE A 37 -13.76 -15.02 -7.27
N THR A 38 -12.90 -16.01 -7.15
CA THR A 38 -11.94 -16.14 -6.05
C THR A 38 -10.56 -15.70 -6.54
N LEU A 39 -10.00 -14.70 -5.85
CA LEU A 39 -8.70 -14.11 -6.17
C LEU A 39 -7.68 -14.44 -5.07
N GLN A 40 -6.43 -14.66 -5.47
CA GLN A 40 -5.28 -14.82 -4.57
C GLN A 40 -4.16 -13.88 -5.01
N TRP A 41 -3.47 -13.25 -4.07
CA TRP A 41 -2.29 -12.41 -4.32
C TRP A 41 -1.26 -12.54 -3.20
N THR A 42 -0.01 -12.15 -3.46
CA THR A 42 1.04 -12.11 -2.44
C THR A 42 1.01 -10.78 -1.69
N ARG A 43 1.44 -10.81 -0.42
CA ARG A 43 1.58 -9.58 0.38
C ARG A 43 2.72 -8.71 -0.17
N PRO A 44 2.67 -7.39 0.07
CA PRO A 44 3.80 -6.49 -0.19
C PRO A 44 5.10 -7.00 0.44
N GLN A 45 6.24 -6.72 -0.19
CA GLN A 45 7.55 -7.08 0.38
C GLN A 45 7.88 -6.20 1.59
N ASN A 46 7.43 -4.94 1.59
CA ASN A 46 7.62 -4.00 2.68
C ASN A 46 6.30 -3.29 3.00
N ASP A 47 5.90 -3.32 4.27
CA ASP A 47 4.72 -2.60 4.77
C ASP A 47 5.02 -1.10 5.04
N GLY A 48 6.21 -0.63 4.67
CA GLY A 48 6.61 0.77 4.81
C GLY A 48 6.84 1.19 6.27
N GLY A 49 6.95 0.24 7.21
CA GLY A 49 7.13 0.50 8.63
C GLY A 49 5.84 0.60 9.45
N ASN A 50 4.68 0.27 8.86
CA ASN A 50 3.40 0.17 9.58
C ASN A 50 2.58 -1.01 9.02
N PRO A 51 2.07 -1.95 9.84
CA PRO A 51 1.36 -3.12 9.36
C PRO A 51 0.23 -2.82 8.37
N VAL A 52 0.14 -3.61 7.28
CA VAL A 52 -0.96 -3.51 6.32
C VAL A 52 -2.28 -3.90 6.98
N LYS A 53 -3.23 -2.96 7.01
CA LYS A 53 -4.54 -3.13 7.66
C LYS A 53 -5.55 -3.94 6.82
N GLY A 54 -5.34 -3.99 5.50
CA GLY A 54 -6.25 -4.65 4.57
C GLY A 54 -5.94 -4.26 3.13
N PHE A 55 -6.73 -4.79 2.21
CA PHE A 55 -6.62 -4.54 0.77
C PHE A 55 -7.96 -4.05 0.23
N ILE A 56 -7.91 -3.13 -0.74
CA ILE A 56 -9.06 -2.74 -1.54
C ILE A 56 -8.94 -3.50 -2.85
N VAL A 57 -9.97 -4.27 -3.20
CA VAL A 57 -10.06 -4.98 -4.47
C VAL A 57 -11.00 -4.18 -5.35
N GLU A 58 -10.55 -3.80 -6.54
CA GLU A 58 -11.39 -3.10 -7.52
C GLU A 58 -11.63 -4.01 -8.74
N LYS A 59 -12.81 -3.88 -9.35
CA LYS A 59 -13.19 -4.54 -10.60
C LYS A 59 -13.50 -3.52 -11.69
N LYS A 60 -13.21 -3.88 -12.94
CA LYS A 60 -13.54 -3.09 -14.13
C LYS A 60 -14.35 -3.93 -15.10
N GLU A 61 -15.54 -3.46 -15.46
CA GLU A 61 -16.37 -4.16 -16.43
C GLU A 61 -15.82 -3.98 -17.85
N LYS A 62 -15.90 -5.05 -18.65
CA LYS A 62 -15.43 -5.04 -20.04
C LYS A 62 -16.17 -3.96 -20.84
N GLY A 63 -15.42 -3.12 -21.54
CA GLY A 63 -15.97 -2.01 -22.32
C GLY A 63 -16.12 -0.71 -21.52
N THR A 64 -15.73 -0.71 -20.25
CA THR A 64 -15.64 0.51 -19.42
C THR A 64 -14.20 0.80 -19.02
N ASP A 65 -13.89 2.07 -18.77
CA ASP A 65 -12.62 2.50 -18.19
C ASP A 65 -12.71 2.81 -16.69
N ARG A 66 -13.86 2.48 -16.08
CA ARG A 66 -14.14 2.79 -14.68
C ARG A 66 -13.90 1.57 -13.79
N TRP A 67 -12.98 1.72 -12.85
CA TRP A 67 -12.80 0.79 -11.73
C TRP A 67 -13.79 1.10 -10.61
N ILE A 68 -14.33 0.05 -9.99
CA ILE A 68 -15.20 0.14 -8.82
C ILE A 68 -14.72 -0.84 -7.73
N PRO A 69 -14.71 -0.44 -6.45
CA PRO A 69 -14.47 -1.35 -5.33
C PRO A 69 -15.56 -2.42 -5.17
#